data_AF-A0A7S4RAX1-F1
#
_entry.id   AF-A0A7S4RAX1-F1
#
_cell.length_a   1.000
_cell.length_b   1.000
_cell.length_c   1.000
_cell.angle_alpha   90.00
_cell.angle_beta   90.00
_cell.angle_gamma   90.00
#
_symmetry.space_group_name_H-M   'P 1'
#
loop_
_entity.id
_entity.type
_entity.pdbx_description
1 polymer ?
#
loop_
_entity_poly.entity_id
_entity_poly.type
_entity_poly.pdbx_seq_one_letter_code
_entity_poly.pdbx_strand_id
1 'polypeptide(L)'
;ELEEARATDTLQLGIWRERPKLAERALANLAKEGRPIMAIRTLRCMQSGRVEVGVVPWNAVIGACGKAKLWPASLALLRSMPDSLSEPDVVACTTAISACE
;
A
#
# COMPACT_ATOMS: atom_id res chain seq x y z
N GLU A 1 -17.89 -10.28 -10.73
CA GLU A 1 -17.12 -9.75 -9.56
C GLU A 1 -15.64 -9.52 -9.83
N LEU A 2 -14.81 -10.54 -10.14
CA LEU A 2 -13.36 -10.32 -10.38
C LEU A 2 -13.05 -9.53 -11.67
N GLU A 3 -13.88 -9.65 -12.73
CA GLU A 3 -13.72 -8.88 -13.98
C GLU A 3 -14.18 -7.43 -13.85
N GLU A 4 -15.27 -7.15 -13.12
CA GLU A 4 -15.73 -5.78 -12.85
C GLU A 4 -14.75 -5.03 -11.93
N ALA A 5 -14.17 -5.72 -10.93
CA ALA A 5 -13.10 -5.16 -10.11
C ALA A 5 -11.89 -4.79 -10.99
N ARG A 6 -11.52 -5.65 -11.97
CA ARG A 6 -10.43 -5.39 -12.91
C ARG A 6 -10.71 -4.21 -13.85
N ALA A 7 -11.95 -4.05 -14.31
CA ALA A 7 -12.37 -2.94 -15.16
C ALA A 7 -12.43 -1.60 -14.39
N THR A 8 -12.81 -1.65 -13.12
CA THR A 8 -12.79 -0.48 -12.24
C THR A 8 -11.34 -0.09 -11.91
N ASP A 9 -10.47 -1.09 -11.69
CA ASP A 9 -9.03 -0.88 -11.52
C ASP A 9 -8.43 -0.22 -12.76
N THR A 10 -8.71 -0.67 -13.99
CA THR A 10 -8.12 -0.05 -15.20
C THR A 10 -8.54 1.42 -15.40
N LEU A 11 -9.79 1.77 -15.10
CA LEU A 11 -10.27 3.16 -15.11
C LEU A 11 -9.62 4.00 -14.00
N GLN A 12 -9.52 3.47 -12.78
CA GLN A 12 -8.85 4.17 -11.68
C GLN A 12 -7.35 4.35 -11.94
N LEU A 13 -6.69 3.41 -12.62
CA LEU A 13 -5.27 3.51 -12.96
C LEU A 13 -4.98 4.68 -13.91
N GLY A 14 -5.89 5.00 -14.84
CA GLY A 14 -5.78 6.19 -15.68
C GLY A 14 -5.77 7.47 -14.84
N ILE A 15 -6.74 7.59 -13.94
CA ILE A 15 -6.89 8.75 -13.04
C ILE A 15 -5.66 8.88 -12.12
N TRP A 16 -5.14 7.77 -11.60
CA TRP A 16 -3.97 7.77 -10.72
C TRP A 16 -2.66 8.07 -11.44
N ARG A 17 -2.54 7.69 -12.72
CA ARG A 17 -1.38 8.06 -13.54
C ARG A 17 -1.35 9.57 -13.79
N GLU A 18 -2.50 10.18 -14.06
CA GLU A 18 -2.61 11.63 -14.22
C GLU A 18 -2.44 12.37 -12.89
N ARG A 19 -2.85 11.76 -11.78
CA ARG A 19 -2.86 12.39 -10.45
C ARG A 19 -2.37 11.43 -9.34
N PRO A 20 -1.06 11.16 -9.26
CA PRO A 20 -0.52 10.22 -8.27
C PRO A 20 -0.81 10.63 -6.83
N LYS A 21 -0.75 11.94 -6.53
CA LYS A 21 -1.01 12.48 -5.19
C LYS A 21 -2.41 12.17 -4.64
N LEU A 22 -3.43 12.03 -5.50
CA LEU A 22 -4.79 11.67 -5.05
C LEU A 22 -4.83 10.22 -4.57
N ALA A 23 -4.14 9.33 -5.28
CA ALA A 23 -4.06 7.92 -4.93
C ALA A 23 -3.25 7.70 -3.64
N GLU A 24 -2.16 8.44 -3.45
CA GLU A 24 -1.41 8.45 -2.18
C GLU A 24 -2.28 8.90 -1.00
N ARG A 25 -3.11 9.92 -1.21
CA ARG A 25 -4.03 10.42 -0.16
C ARG A 25 -5.13 9.40 0.15
N ALA A 26 -5.65 8.71 -0.86
CA ALA A 26 -6.61 7.63 -0.67
C ALA A 26 -5.99 6.46 0.12
N LEU A 27 -4.76 6.07 -0.21
CA LEU A 27 -4.00 5.06 0.55
C LEU A 27 -3.81 5.47 2.01
N ALA A 28 -3.41 6.72 2.27
CA ALA A 28 -3.23 7.22 3.62
C ALA A 28 -4.54 7.23 4.43
N ASN A 29 -5.66 7.56 3.79
CA ASN A 29 -6.98 7.50 4.43
C ASN A 29 -7.39 6.06 4.74
N LEU A 30 -7.25 5.13 3.79
CA LEU A 30 -7.54 3.70 4.00
C LEU A 30 -6.69 3.09 5.13
N ALA A 31 -5.42 3.49 5.21
CA ALA A 31 -4.53 3.10 6.29
C ALA A 31 -5.00 3.64 7.67
N LYS A 32 -5.44 4.91 7.72
CA LYS A 32 -5.99 5.53 8.93
C LYS A 32 -7.32 4.91 9.37
N GLU A 33 -8.17 4.56 8.42
CA GLU A 33 -9.47 3.91 8.66
C GLU A 33 -9.36 2.46 9.15
N GLY A 34 -8.14 1.91 9.27
CA GLY A 34 -7.94 0.53 9.69
C GLY A 34 -8.38 -0.48 8.63
N ARG A 35 -8.37 -0.10 7.34
CA ARG A 35 -8.70 -0.98 6.21
C ARG A 35 -7.44 -1.37 5.41
N PRO A 36 -6.50 -2.13 6.00
CA PRO A 36 -5.22 -2.44 5.38
C PRO A 36 -5.35 -3.29 4.11
N ILE A 37 -6.35 -4.18 4.02
CA ILE A 37 -6.55 -5.04 2.84
C ILE A 37 -6.87 -4.20 1.60
N MET A 38 -7.76 -3.21 1.74
CA MET A 38 -8.09 -2.31 0.65
C MET A 38 -6.87 -1.46 0.27
N ALA A 39 -6.14 -0.94 1.26
CA ALA A 39 -4.93 -0.17 1.03
C ALA A 39 -3.84 -0.98 0.29
N ILE A 40 -3.64 -2.26 0.64
CA ILE A 40 -2.74 -3.17 -0.08
C ILE A 40 -3.16 -3.35 -1.54
N ARG A 41 -4.46 -3.57 -1.80
CA ARG A 41 -4.97 -3.78 -3.17
C ARG A 41 -4.75 -2.53 -4.01
N THR A 42 -5.09 -1.36 -3.49
CA THR A 42 -4.87 -0.07 -4.13
C THR A 42 -3.39 0.14 -4.46
N LEU A 43 -2.49 -0.13 -3.50
CA LEU A 43 -1.04 0.03 -3.69
C LEU A 43 -0.51 -0.90 -4.80
N ARG A 44 -0.92 -2.18 -4.81
CA ARG A 44 -0.53 -3.13 -5.88
C ARG A 44 -1.06 -2.70 -7.24
N CYS A 45 -2.26 -2.13 -7.30
CA CYS A 45 -2.81 -1.61 -8.55
C CYS A 45 -1.95 -0.44 -9.04
N MET A 46 -1.60 0.51 -8.17
CA MET A 46 -0.68 1.60 -8.52
C MET A 46 0.68 1.08 -9.05
N GLN A 47 1.25 0.04 -8.42
CA GLN A 47 2.48 -0.59 -8.91
C GLN A 47 2.31 -1.20 -10.31
N SER A 48 1.23 -1.95 -10.53
CA SER A 48 0.91 -2.55 -11.83
C SER A 48 0.71 -1.49 -12.92
N GLY A 49 0.12 -0.35 -12.56
CA GLY A 49 -0.05 0.81 -13.44
C GLY A 49 1.21 1.63 -13.70
N ARG A 50 2.34 1.27 -13.09
CA ARG A 50 3.59 2.05 -13.08
C ARG A 50 3.37 3.50 -12.63
N VAL A 51 2.48 3.70 -11.66
CA VAL A 51 2.30 5.01 -11.04
C VAL A 51 3.43 5.21 -10.04
N GLU A 52 4.14 6.34 -10.11
CA GLU A 52 5.17 6.67 -9.12
C GLU A 52 4.51 6.87 -7.75
N VAL A 53 4.97 6.10 -6.77
CA VAL A 53 4.47 6.10 -5.40
C VAL A 53 5.62 6.45 -4.48
N GLY A 54 5.47 7.50 -3.67
CA GLY A 54 6.50 7.90 -2.70
C GLY A 54 6.60 6.98 -1.48
N VAL A 55 7.59 7.19 -0.61
CA VAL A 55 7.83 6.41 0.62
C VAL A 55 6.67 6.48 1.63
N VAL A 56 5.99 7.62 1.73
CA VAL A 56 4.93 7.90 2.71
C VAL A 56 3.76 6.90 2.63
N PRO A 57 3.10 6.69 1.47
CA PRO A 57 2.03 5.71 1.35
C PRO A 57 2.48 4.27 1.62
N TRP A 58 3.71 3.88 1.28
CA TRP A 58 4.26 2.56 1.64
C TRP A 58 4.26 2.36 3.16
N ASN A 59 4.85 3.31 3.88
CA ASN A 59 4.92 3.25 5.35
C ASN A 59 3.53 3.29 5.99
N ALA A 60 2.59 4.06 5.42
CA ALA A 60 1.21 4.11 5.90
C ALA A 60 0.50 2.75 5.77
N VAL A 61 0.60 2.08 4.62
CA VAL A 61 -0.01 0.77 4.40
C VAL A 61 0.65 -0.28 5.28
N ILE A 62 1.97 -0.28 5.37
CA ILE A 62 2.73 -1.20 6.23
C ILE A 62 2.33 -1.03 7.72
N GLY A 63 2.28 0.20 8.21
CA GLY A 63 1.83 0.49 9.58
C GLY A 63 0.39 0.06 9.85
N ALA A 64 -0.52 0.22 8.88
CA ALA A 64 -1.89 -0.26 8.98
C ALA A 64 -1.95 -1.81 9.01
N CYS A 65 -1.12 -2.49 8.22
CA CYS A 65 -1.02 -3.95 8.24
C CYS A 65 -0.54 -4.45 9.59
N GLY A 66 0.47 -3.80 10.17
CA GLY A 66 0.97 -4.12 11.49
C GLY A 66 -0.08 -3.94 12.60
N LYS A 67 -0.83 -2.83 12.58
CA LYS A 67 -1.96 -2.60 13.52
C LYS A 67 -3.06 -3.66 13.40
N ALA A 68 -3.27 -4.20 12.20
CA ALA A 68 -4.27 -5.23 11.94
C ALA A 68 -3.75 -6.67 12.12
N LYS A 69 -2.55 -6.85 12.69
CA LYS A 69 -1.87 -8.15 12.83
C LYS A 69 -1.67 -8.91 11.51
N LEU A 70 -1.60 -8.18 10.38
CA LEU A 70 -1.35 -8.73 9.05
C LEU A 70 0.16 -8.72 8.73
N TRP A 71 0.96 -9.31 9.62
CA TRP A 71 2.42 -9.37 9.46
C TRP A 71 2.90 -9.98 8.13
N PRO A 72 2.26 -11.03 7.54
CA PRO A 72 2.75 -11.60 6.28
C PRO A 72 2.58 -10.61 5.12
N ALA A 73 1.46 -9.87 5.12
CA ALA A 73 1.19 -8.86 4.13
C ALA A 73 2.14 -7.67 4.29
N SER A 74 2.40 -7.25 5.53
CA SER A 74 3.38 -6.21 5.87
C SER A 74 4.78 -6.53 5.33
N LEU A 75 5.27 -7.76 5.56
CA LEU A 75 6.58 -8.20 5.06
C LEU A 75 6.62 -8.30 3.53
N ALA A 76 5.54 -8.78 2.91
CA ALA A 76 5.45 -8.86 1.46
C ALA A 76 5.51 -7.46 0.81
N LEU A 77 4.86 -6.46 1.41
CA LEU A 77 4.93 -5.08 0.97
C LEU A 77 6.35 -4.52 1.12
N LEU A 78 6.99 -4.73 2.26
CA LEU A 78 8.34 -4.23 2.52
C LEU A 78 9.36 -4.79 1.52
N ARG A 79 9.23 -6.07 1.15
CA ARG A 79 10.02 -6.70 0.08
C ARG A 79 9.69 -6.20 -1.32
N SER A 80 8.50 -5.67 -1.54
CA SER A 80 8.04 -5.16 -2.83
C SER A 80 8.32 -3.67 -3.01
N MET A 81 8.89 -3.02 -2.00
CA MET A 81 9.25 -1.61 -2.02
C MET A 81 10.49 -1.45 -2.90
N PRO A 82 10.49 -0.54 -3.88
CA PRO A 82 11.63 -0.35 -4.77
C PRO A 82 12.86 0.15 -3.99
N ASP A 83 14.04 -0.33 -4.36
CA ASP A 83 15.33 0.01 -3.72
C ASP A 83 15.66 1.51 -3.75
N SER A 84 14.98 2.30 -4.58
CA SER A 84 15.09 3.76 -4.58
C SER A 84 14.36 4.45 -3.40
N LEU A 85 13.52 3.72 -2.67
CA LEU A 85 12.77 4.20 -1.50
C LEU A 85 13.34 3.59 -0.19
N SER A 86 14.61 3.15 -0.22
CA SER A 86 15.31 2.19 0.66
C SER A 86 15.57 2.60 2.12
N GLU A 87 14.78 3.48 2.70
CA GLU A 87 14.69 3.55 4.16
C GLU A 87 13.34 2.99 4.60
N PRO A 88 13.18 1.65 4.63
CA PRO A 88 12.11 1.05 5.39
C PRO A 88 12.31 1.48 6.85
N ASP A 89 11.44 2.39 7.28
CA ASP A 89 11.45 2.98 8.60
C ASP A 89 11.51 1.86 9.66
N VAL A 90 12.31 2.02 10.72
CA VAL A 90 12.48 1.02 11.80
C VAL A 90 11.12 0.59 12.37
N VAL A 91 10.12 1.47 12.26
CA VAL A 91 8.70 1.23 12.55
C VAL A 91 8.11 0.06 11.76
N ALA A 92 8.42 -0.08 10.47
CA ALA A 92 7.90 -1.15 9.63
C ALA A 92 8.40 -2.54 10.06
N CYS A 93 9.69 -2.64 10.37
CA CYS A 93 10.31 -3.87 10.87
C CYS A 93 9.83 -4.22 12.28
N THR A 94 9.77 -3.25 13.19
CA THR A 94 9.28 -3.46 14.56
C THR A 94 7.80 -3.81 14.61
N THR A 95 6.96 -3.21 13.75
CA THR A 95 5.53 -3.54 13.70
C THR A 95 5.29 -4.93 13.10
N ALA A 96 6.12 -5.38 12.13
CA ALA A 96 6.06 -6.75 11.63
C ALA A 96 6.43 -7.78 12.72
N ILE A 97 7.40 -7.44 13.58
CA ILE A 97 7.79 -8.28 14.72
C ILE A 97 6.69 -8.33 15.79
N SER A 98 6.13 -7.18 16.19
CA SER A 98 5.02 -7.14 17.16
C SER A 98 3.72 -7.77 16.66
N ALA A 99 3.52 -7.85 15.35
CA ALA A 99 2.36 -8.54 14.79
C ALA A 99 2.49 -10.08 14.79
N CYS A 100 3.68 -10.61 15.12
CA CYS A 100 3.92 -12.03 15.39
C CYS A 100 3.74 -12.42 16.87
N GLU A 101 3.41 -11.46 17.74
CA GLU A 101 3.07 -11.65 19.16
C GLU A 101 1.53 -11.72 19.37
#